data_AF-G0MAH2-F1
#
_entry.id   AF-G0MAH2-F1
#
_cell.length_a   1.000
_cell.length_b   1.000
_cell.length_c   1.000
_cell.angle_alpha   90.00
_cell.angle_beta   90.00
_cell.angle_gamma   90.00
#
_symmetry.space_group_name_H-M   'P 1'
#
loop_
_entity.id
_entity.type
_entity.pdbx_description
1 polymer ?
#
loop_
_entity_poly.entity_id
_entity_poly.type
_entity_poly.pdbx_seq_one_letter_code
_entity_poly.pdbx_strand_id
1 'polypeptide(L)'
;MSFFVLFALIFAPAAFTYDFNGDFSRLYNPSICVENSVTNNPNLIDAKWLYTVKYSYTDSPIKVMNNSKLDVSSLCTSRNYEDFVRLYVSQNKKDCGCIGTVITTKNANDYKNCTSMFGTIEITNISDASSFTALANLKNITGNITIHNTGFQNLSFLTNLRSIVGDEPEGVATLNIVDNPNMTRFSIESLKTLYHVKDWFYMNIQNVHPEFCLTMEEMQFFTSINTKFTNLQAVYCNITTRKDNQKTCYFGSMSTLDNSCVHVIGRVFVGPGDESYIGKFSTIQYIYGSLTIQNTTLSSLSFLANLTNVALLNDTGPAIQLLNNPSLSDIYLENMAFPFSAGPNRFVIRNNDPNIFEDTYACQNYQNQVRSAVLYNGGDCSMMLLPNEDNGEEEVDEASTRAEKSTYRPKAFVVLPSLVLITLLCF
;
A
#
# COMPACT_ATOMS: atom_id res chain seq x y z
N MET A 1 -42.22 36.50 -30.05
CA MET A 1 -41.19 36.12 -31.04
C MET A 1 -40.00 37.04 -30.89
N SER A 2 -38.97 36.60 -30.18
CA SER A 2 -37.59 37.09 -30.31
C SER A 2 -36.67 35.97 -29.86
N PHE A 3 -35.67 35.71 -30.71
CA PHE A 3 -34.72 34.61 -30.67
C PHE A 3 -33.68 34.76 -29.57
N PHE A 4 -33.34 33.67 -28.90
CA PHE A 4 -31.99 33.40 -28.39
C PHE A 4 -31.69 31.91 -28.56
N VAL A 5 -30.89 31.58 -29.57
CA VAL A 5 -30.31 30.24 -29.76
C VAL A 5 -28.92 30.30 -29.13
N LEU A 6 -28.74 29.61 -28.00
CA LEU A 6 -27.45 29.39 -27.38
C LEU A 6 -26.78 28.20 -28.09
N PHE A 7 -25.77 28.49 -28.91
CA PHE A 7 -24.90 27.45 -29.48
C PHE A 7 -23.99 26.91 -28.37
N ALA A 8 -24.25 25.70 -27.90
CA ALA A 8 -23.28 24.93 -27.13
C ALA A 8 -22.21 24.39 -28.11
N LEU A 9 -21.02 24.96 -28.08
CA LEU A 9 -19.83 24.39 -28.70
C LEU A 9 -19.47 23.10 -27.94
N ILE A 10 -19.81 21.96 -28.53
CA ILE A 10 -19.26 20.66 -28.15
C ILE A 10 -17.79 20.67 -28.59
N PHE A 11 -16.87 20.84 -27.65
CA PHE A 11 -15.45 20.53 -27.89
C PHE A 11 -15.32 19.02 -28.02
N ALA A 12 -15.06 18.54 -29.24
CA ALA A 12 -14.57 17.18 -29.44
C ALA A 12 -13.11 17.10 -28.93
N PRO A 13 -12.72 16.05 -28.17
CA PRO A 13 -11.33 15.90 -27.74
C PRO A 13 -10.43 15.75 -28.97
N ALA A 14 -9.33 16.50 -28.99
CA ALA A 14 -8.33 16.43 -30.05
C ALA A 14 -7.46 15.18 -29.85
N ALA A 15 -7.61 14.17 -30.70
CA ALA A 15 -6.66 13.06 -30.74
C ALA A 15 -5.34 13.57 -31.36
N PHE A 16 -4.24 13.50 -30.62
CA PHE A 16 -2.91 13.74 -31.18
C PHE A 16 -2.34 12.41 -31.67
N THR A 17 -2.25 12.25 -32.99
CA THR A 17 -1.52 11.16 -33.62
C THR A 17 -0.08 11.59 -33.84
N TYR A 18 0.88 10.89 -33.24
CA TYR A 18 2.30 11.11 -33.50
C TYR A 18 2.83 10.00 -34.41
N ASP A 19 3.53 10.40 -35.47
CA ASP A 19 4.18 9.51 -36.44
C ASP A 19 5.63 9.26 -36.00
N PHE A 20 5.97 8.02 -35.65
CA PHE A 20 7.30 7.67 -35.11
C PHE A 20 8.08 6.73 -36.03
N ASN A 21 9.02 7.27 -36.80
CA ASN A 21 10.04 6.47 -37.50
C ASN A 21 11.11 5.95 -36.51
N GLY A 22 10.81 4.89 -35.77
CA GLY A 22 11.81 4.02 -35.13
C GLY A 22 12.68 4.60 -34.01
N ASP A 23 12.48 5.85 -33.58
CA ASP A 23 13.19 6.47 -32.46
C ASP A 23 12.20 7.03 -31.42
N PHE A 24 12.08 6.33 -30.28
CA PHE A 24 11.19 6.66 -29.16
C PHE A 24 11.85 7.55 -28.09
N SER A 25 13.06 8.06 -28.33
CA SER A 25 13.85 8.80 -27.33
C SER A 25 13.29 10.16 -26.91
N ARG A 26 12.15 10.60 -27.46
CA ARG A 26 11.55 11.93 -27.23
C ARG A 26 10.07 11.91 -26.86
N LEU A 27 9.67 11.05 -25.93
CA LEU A 27 8.44 11.28 -25.15
C LEU A 27 8.73 12.36 -24.09
N TYR A 28 8.69 13.63 -24.49
CA TYR A 28 8.89 14.74 -23.57
C TYR A 28 7.55 15.26 -23.05
N ASN A 29 7.34 15.06 -21.74
CA ASN A 29 6.31 15.63 -20.86
C ASN A 29 4.89 15.01 -20.94
N PRO A 30 4.65 13.89 -20.23
CA PRO A 30 3.37 13.17 -20.27
C PRO A 30 2.32 13.63 -19.25
N SER A 31 2.47 14.79 -18.62
CA SER A 31 1.61 15.28 -17.51
C SER A 31 0.12 15.48 -17.87
N ILE A 32 -0.30 15.20 -19.11
CA ILE A 32 -1.65 15.46 -19.64
C ILE A 32 -2.18 14.28 -20.51
N CYS A 33 -1.65 13.06 -20.35
CA CYS A 33 -2.15 11.88 -21.09
C CYS A 33 -3.19 11.11 -20.26
N VAL A 34 -4.39 10.90 -20.80
CA VAL A 34 -5.44 10.11 -20.11
C VAL A 34 -5.22 8.60 -20.32
N GLU A 35 -4.61 8.21 -21.44
CA GLU A 35 -4.33 6.82 -21.79
C GLU A 35 -3.23 6.76 -22.87
N ASN A 36 -2.30 5.81 -22.74
CA ASN A 36 -1.30 5.51 -23.77
C ASN A 36 -1.72 4.25 -24.53
N SER A 37 -1.94 4.32 -25.85
CA SER A 37 -2.43 3.16 -26.60
C SER A 37 -1.54 2.82 -27.81
N VAL A 38 -1.21 1.53 -27.93
CA VAL A 38 -0.56 0.93 -29.10
C VAL A 38 -1.51 -0.10 -29.67
N THR A 39 -2.27 0.33 -30.68
CA THR A 39 -3.36 -0.47 -31.22
C THR A 39 -3.36 -0.53 -32.74
N ASN A 40 -3.86 -1.64 -33.29
CA ASN A 40 -4.03 -1.84 -34.74
C ASN A 40 -2.73 -1.70 -35.56
N ASN A 41 -1.56 -1.95 -34.97
CA ASN A 41 -0.28 -1.85 -35.67
C ASN A 41 0.08 -3.18 -36.36
N PRO A 42 0.12 -3.23 -37.71
CA PRO A 42 0.37 -4.46 -38.46
C PRO A 42 1.87 -4.81 -38.58
N ASN A 43 2.76 -3.94 -38.11
CA ASN A 43 4.22 -4.05 -38.28
C ASN A 43 4.95 -4.32 -36.97
N LEU A 44 4.30 -4.08 -35.83
CA LEU A 44 4.90 -4.30 -34.52
C LEU A 44 5.00 -5.81 -34.24
N ILE A 45 6.21 -6.29 -33.95
CA ILE A 45 6.50 -7.73 -33.77
C ILE A 45 6.87 -8.10 -32.34
N ASP A 46 7.41 -7.16 -31.56
CA ASP A 46 7.83 -7.39 -30.18
C ASP A 46 7.54 -6.18 -29.29
N ALA A 47 7.56 -6.42 -27.98
CA ALA A 47 7.31 -5.42 -26.94
C ALA A 47 8.56 -4.65 -26.49
N LYS A 48 9.73 -4.80 -27.14
CA LYS A 48 10.98 -4.22 -26.62
C LYS A 48 10.98 -2.70 -26.58
N TRP A 49 10.20 -2.06 -27.46
CA TRP A 49 10.01 -0.62 -27.48
C TRP A 49 9.49 -0.08 -26.14
N LEU A 50 8.65 -0.83 -25.41
CA LEU A 50 8.17 -0.44 -24.07
C LEU A 50 9.33 -0.21 -23.10
N TYR A 51 10.41 -0.97 -23.20
CA TYR A 51 11.60 -0.79 -22.35
C TYR A 51 12.48 0.39 -22.77
N THR A 52 12.24 0.98 -23.95
CA THR A 52 12.97 2.17 -24.42
C THR A 52 12.25 3.47 -24.04
N VAL A 53 10.97 3.38 -23.68
CA VAL A 53 10.21 4.51 -23.19
C VAL A 53 10.66 4.79 -21.75
N LYS A 54 11.35 5.92 -21.56
CA LYS A 54 11.59 6.45 -20.22
C LYS A 54 10.28 6.97 -19.67
N TYR A 55 9.60 6.14 -18.88
CA TYR A 55 8.42 6.56 -18.14
C TYR A 55 8.87 7.43 -16.97
N SER A 56 8.79 8.75 -17.15
CA SER A 56 8.64 9.65 -16.01
C SER A 56 7.22 9.44 -15.49
N TYR A 57 7.04 8.49 -14.57
CA TYR A 57 5.82 8.23 -13.79
C TYR A 57 4.51 8.65 -14.50
N THR A 58 4.07 7.89 -15.52
CA THR A 58 2.76 8.17 -16.12
C THR A 58 1.70 7.32 -15.45
N ASP A 59 0.81 7.98 -14.73
CA ASP A 59 -0.40 7.42 -14.10
C ASP A 59 -1.42 6.83 -15.09
N SER A 60 -1.14 6.96 -16.38
CA SER A 60 -2.04 6.64 -17.47
C SER A 60 -1.95 5.15 -17.83
N PRO A 61 -3.08 4.43 -17.93
CA PRO A 61 -3.10 3.07 -18.42
C PRO A 61 -2.46 2.95 -19.81
N ILE A 62 -1.70 1.88 -20.00
CA ILE A 62 -1.12 1.48 -21.29
C ILE A 62 -2.01 0.39 -21.88
N LYS A 63 -2.56 0.61 -23.08
CA LYS A 63 -3.29 -0.42 -23.84
C LYS A 63 -2.47 -0.89 -25.03
N VAL A 64 -2.25 -2.20 -25.13
CA VAL A 64 -1.58 -2.85 -26.25
C VAL A 64 -2.56 -3.84 -26.86
N MET A 65 -3.28 -3.42 -27.91
CA MET A 65 -4.41 -4.19 -28.43
C MET A 65 -4.44 -4.34 -29.96
N ASN A 66 -4.91 -5.49 -30.45
CA ASN A 66 -5.16 -5.71 -31.88
C ASN A 66 -3.91 -5.51 -32.78
N ASN A 67 -2.71 -5.87 -32.31
CA ASN A 67 -1.49 -5.82 -33.11
C ASN A 67 -1.18 -7.22 -33.66
N SER A 68 -1.52 -7.46 -34.92
CA SER A 68 -1.61 -8.80 -35.51
C SER A 68 -0.29 -9.58 -35.60
N LYS A 69 0.87 -8.91 -35.50
CA LYS A 69 2.19 -9.55 -35.52
C LYS A 69 2.93 -9.51 -34.17
N LEU A 70 2.37 -8.83 -33.18
CA LEU A 70 3.04 -8.51 -31.93
C LEU A 70 3.01 -9.67 -30.93
N ASP A 71 4.18 -10.15 -30.53
CA ASP A 71 4.36 -11.03 -29.38
C ASP A 71 4.75 -10.23 -28.15
N VAL A 72 3.86 -10.15 -27.17
CA VAL A 72 4.10 -9.49 -25.88
C VAL A 72 4.25 -10.47 -24.73
N SER A 73 4.45 -11.77 -24.99
CA SER A 73 4.59 -12.79 -23.93
C SER A 73 5.74 -12.50 -22.95
N SER A 74 6.76 -11.76 -23.38
CA SER A 74 7.86 -11.30 -22.52
C SER A 74 7.44 -10.26 -21.47
N LEU A 75 6.35 -9.51 -21.69
CA LEU A 75 5.88 -8.48 -20.75
C LEU A 75 5.35 -9.05 -19.44
N CYS A 76 4.98 -10.32 -19.35
CA CYS A 76 4.48 -10.91 -18.11
C CYS A 76 5.52 -11.81 -17.42
N THR A 77 6.75 -11.84 -17.93
CA THR A 77 7.84 -12.69 -17.43
C THR A 77 9.12 -11.92 -17.07
N SER A 78 9.26 -10.66 -17.50
CA SER A 78 10.43 -9.80 -17.25
C SER A 78 10.24 -8.83 -16.07
N ARG A 79 11.12 -8.78 -15.07
CA ARG A 79 10.97 -7.88 -13.89
C ARG A 79 10.67 -6.41 -14.23
N ASN A 80 11.07 -5.93 -15.41
CA ASN A 80 10.81 -4.57 -15.89
C ASN A 80 9.31 -4.25 -16.14
N TYR A 81 8.39 -5.20 -16.00
CA TYR A 81 6.95 -4.92 -16.02
C TYR A 81 6.39 -4.43 -14.69
N GLU A 82 7.16 -4.56 -13.60
CA GLU A 82 6.79 -4.01 -12.28
C GLU A 82 6.60 -2.48 -12.35
N ASP A 83 7.23 -1.83 -13.33
CA ASP A 83 7.10 -0.40 -13.60
C ASP A 83 5.79 -0.02 -14.33
N PHE A 84 5.08 -0.98 -14.94
CA PHE A 84 3.81 -0.73 -15.64
C PHE A 84 2.63 -0.82 -14.68
N VAL A 85 2.30 0.34 -14.09
CA VAL A 85 1.21 0.54 -13.14
C VAL A 85 -0.15 0.03 -13.63
N ARG A 86 -0.44 0.17 -14.93
CA ARG A 86 -1.69 -0.25 -15.57
C ARG A 86 -1.41 -0.70 -17.00
N LEU A 87 -1.50 -2.00 -17.28
CA LEU A 87 -1.24 -2.56 -18.59
C LEU A 87 -2.41 -3.43 -19.06
N TYR A 88 -3.03 -3.09 -20.18
CA TYR A 88 -4.07 -3.88 -20.82
C TYR A 88 -3.55 -4.49 -22.11
N VAL A 89 -3.49 -5.81 -22.16
CA VAL A 89 -3.01 -6.56 -23.32
C VAL A 89 -4.13 -7.44 -23.85
N SER A 90 -4.49 -7.29 -25.13
CA SER A 90 -5.43 -8.22 -25.77
C SER A 90 -5.36 -8.23 -27.30
N GLN A 91 -5.73 -9.35 -27.91
CA GLN A 91 -5.88 -9.48 -29.36
C GLN A 91 -4.58 -9.23 -30.15
N ASN A 92 -3.40 -9.44 -29.57
CA ASN A 92 -2.14 -9.43 -30.30
C ASN A 92 -1.81 -10.82 -30.84
N LYS A 93 -0.74 -10.96 -31.65
CA LYS A 93 -0.29 -12.29 -32.12
C LYS A 93 -0.09 -13.25 -30.95
N LYS A 94 0.47 -12.75 -29.85
CA LYS A 94 0.60 -13.50 -28.60
C LYS A 94 0.54 -12.54 -27.41
N ASP A 95 -0.57 -12.60 -26.69
CA ASP A 95 -0.80 -11.83 -25.48
C ASP A 95 -0.02 -12.40 -24.28
N CYS A 96 -0.03 -11.65 -23.19
CA CYS A 96 0.47 -12.09 -21.89
C CYS A 96 -0.52 -11.69 -20.80
N GLY A 97 -0.62 -12.53 -19.77
CA GLY A 97 -1.56 -12.31 -18.67
C GLY A 97 -3.01 -12.36 -19.12
N CYS A 98 -3.91 -12.00 -18.20
CA CYS A 98 -5.35 -12.08 -18.39
C CYS A 98 -6.02 -10.80 -17.87
N ILE A 99 -7.20 -10.49 -18.39
CA ILE A 99 -7.96 -9.31 -17.99
C ILE A 99 -8.83 -9.67 -16.78
N GLY A 100 -8.68 -8.88 -15.71
CA GLY A 100 -9.51 -8.93 -14.51
C GLY A 100 -10.95 -8.56 -14.84
N THR A 101 -11.88 -9.28 -14.23
CA THR A 101 -13.32 -9.06 -14.36
C THR A 101 -14.03 -9.69 -13.16
N VAL A 102 -15.35 -9.83 -13.26
CA VAL A 102 -16.13 -10.67 -12.34
C VAL A 102 -15.85 -12.14 -12.63
N ILE A 103 -15.16 -12.80 -11.70
CA ILE A 103 -14.85 -14.23 -11.78
C ILE A 103 -15.93 -15.02 -11.05
N THR A 104 -16.55 -15.93 -11.78
CA THR A 104 -17.63 -16.82 -11.35
C THR A 104 -17.20 -18.27 -11.53
N THR A 105 -17.97 -19.21 -11.01
CA THR A 105 -17.73 -20.64 -11.25
C THR A 105 -17.82 -21.04 -12.73
N LYS A 106 -18.45 -20.22 -13.58
CA LYS A 106 -18.60 -20.48 -15.03
C LYS A 106 -17.36 -20.13 -15.85
N ASN A 107 -16.63 -19.08 -15.46
CA ASN A 107 -15.46 -18.56 -16.21
C ASN A 107 -14.13 -18.73 -15.46
N ALA A 108 -14.10 -19.18 -14.20
CA ALA A 108 -12.87 -19.37 -13.45
C ALA A 108 -11.83 -20.24 -14.21
N ASN A 109 -12.29 -21.28 -14.92
CA ASN A 109 -11.42 -22.15 -15.70
C ASN A 109 -10.75 -21.47 -16.91
N ASP A 110 -11.29 -20.37 -17.40
CA ASP A 110 -10.66 -19.58 -18.47
C ASP A 110 -9.33 -18.98 -18.00
N TYR A 111 -9.17 -18.85 -16.67
CA TYR A 111 -7.98 -18.28 -16.05
C TYR A 111 -6.89 -19.31 -15.69
N LYS A 112 -7.08 -20.59 -15.99
CA LYS A 112 -6.17 -21.68 -15.58
C LYS A 112 -4.71 -21.52 -16.02
N ASN A 113 -4.48 -20.82 -17.14
CA ASN A 113 -3.17 -20.61 -17.72
C ASN A 113 -2.60 -19.20 -17.42
N CYS A 114 -3.32 -18.39 -16.65
CA CYS A 114 -2.93 -17.02 -16.35
C CYS A 114 -1.84 -17.01 -15.27
N THR A 115 -0.74 -16.32 -15.56
CA THR A 115 0.32 -16.06 -14.57
C THR A 115 0.31 -14.63 -14.05
N SER A 116 -0.31 -13.71 -14.78
CA SER A 116 -0.51 -12.32 -14.38
C SER A 116 -1.93 -11.90 -14.72
N MET A 117 -2.52 -11.02 -13.93
CA MET A 117 -3.85 -10.46 -14.16
C MET A 117 -3.82 -8.94 -14.07
N PHE A 118 -4.53 -8.29 -14.97
CA PHE A 118 -4.56 -6.84 -15.10
C PHE A 118 -5.99 -6.29 -15.02
N GLY A 119 -6.17 -5.24 -14.23
CA GLY A 119 -7.46 -4.62 -13.96
C GLY A 119 -8.16 -5.24 -12.75
N THR A 120 -9.33 -4.69 -12.43
CA THR A 120 -10.10 -5.03 -11.23
C THR A 120 -10.65 -6.46 -11.30
N ILE A 121 -10.53 -7.16 -10.18
CA ILE A 121 -11.04 -8.51 -9.97
C ILE A 121 -12.19 -8.45 -8.96
N GLU A 122 -13.30 -9.08 -9.30
CA GLU A 122 -14.43 -9.25 -8.37
C GLU A 122 -14.81 -10.72 -8.28
N ILE A 123 -14.96 -11.23 -7.05
CA ILE A 123 -15.47 -12.58 -6.78
C ILE A 123 -16.64 -12.42 -5.82
N THR A 124 -17.84 -12.80 -6.28
CA THR A 124 -19.07 -12.51 -5.54
C THR A 124 -20.13 -13.60 -5.63
N ASN A 125 -20.89 -13.80 -4.54
CA ASN A 125 -22.02 -14.73 -4.46
C ASN A 125 -21.66 -16.19 -4.77
N ILE A 126 -20.57 -16.69 -4.18
CA ILE A 126 -20.03 -18.03 -4.45
C ILE A 126 -19.95 -18.84 -3.16
N SER A 127 -20.61 -19.99 -3.11
CA SER A 127 -20.60 -20.85 -1.92
C SER A 127 -19.31 -21.64 -1.73
N ASP A 128 -18.64 -22.05 -2.80
CA ASP A 128 -17.51 -22.98 -2.77
C ASP A 128 -16.35 -22.53 -3.68
N ALA A 129 -15.10 -22.67 -3.20
CA ALA A 129 -13.88 -22.20 -3.86
C ALA A 129 -13.24 -23.20 -4.85
N SER A 130 -13.80 -24.39 -5.06
CA SER A 130 -13.21 -25.47 -5.87
C SER A 130 -12.87 -25.05 -7.29
N SER A 131 -13.77 -24.34 -7.98
CA SER A 131 -13.53 -23.80 -9.33
C SER A 131 -12.39 -22.76 -9.36
N PHE A 132 -12.04 -22.15 -8.23
CA PHE A 132 -11.01 -21.12 -8.12
C PHE A 132 -9.60 -21.67 -7.99
N THR A 133 -9.44 -23.00 -7.88
CA THR A 133 -8.15 -23.67 -8.07
C THR A 133 -7.56 -23.40 -9.46
N ALA A 134 -8.39 -23.02 -10.45
CA ALA A 134 -7.91 -22.50 -11.73
C ALA A 134 -7.00 -21.27 -11.58
N LEU A 135 -7.15 -20.47 -10.51
CA LEU A 135 -6.29 -19.30 -10.26
C LEU A 135 -4.95 -19.66 -9.62
N ALA A 136 -4.65 -20.94 -9.37
CA ALA A 136 -3.43 -21.35 -8.67
C ALA A 136 -2.13 -20.94 -9.39
N ASN A 137 -2.15 -20.76 -10.71
CA ASN A 137 -0.97 -20.33 -11.49
C ASN A 137 -0.71 -18.82 -11.45
N LEU A 138 -1.65 -18.04 -10.92
CA LEU A 138 -1.57 -16.60 -10.86
C LEU A 138 -0.46 -16.19 -9.88
N LYS A 139 0.45 -15.32 -10.34
CA LYS A 139 1.60 -14.83 -9.58
C LYS A 139 1.54 -13.34 -9.29
N ASN A 140 0.97 -12.56 -10.20
CA ASN A 140 0.92 -11.12 -10.09
C ASN A 140 -0.49 -10.62 -10.41
N ILE A 141 -0.97 -9.67 -9.61
CA ILE A 141 -2.19 -8.93 -9.88
C ILE A 141 -1.84 -7.45 -9.89
N THR A 142 -2.25 -6.76 -10.94
CA THR A 142 -2.19 -5.31 -11.05
C THR A 142 -3.63 -4.81 -11.19
N GLY A 143 -4.16 -4.23 -10.14
CA GLY A 143 -5.56 -3.83 -10.00
C GLY A 143 -6.13 -4.21 -8.63
N ASN A 144 -7.33 -3.70 -8.36
CA ASN A 144 -8.02 -3.97 -7.10
C ASN A 144 -8.69 -5.34 -7.10
N ILE A 145 -8.82 -5.93 -5.92
CA ILE A 145 -9.45 -7.23 -5.69
C ILE A 145 -10.58 -7.03 -4.69
N THR A 146 -11.80 -7.37 -5.10
CA THR A 146 -12.96 -7.41 -4.22
C THR A 146 -13.48 -8.84 -4.11
N ILE A 147 -13.59 -9.36 -2.89
CA ILE A 147 -14.14 -10.69 -2.60
C ILE A 147 -15.25 -10.53 -1.59
N HIS A 148 -16.49 -10.83 -1.96
CA HIS A 148 -17.62 -10.62 -1.07
C HIS A 148 -18.78 -11.57 -1.24
N ASN A 149 -19.59 -11.73 -0.20
CA ASN A 149 -20.74 -12.64 -0.20
C ASN A 149 -20.36 -14.07 -0.60
N THR A 150 -19.21 -14.56 -0.14
CA THR A 150 -18.72 -15.91 -0.45
C THR A 150 -18.77 -16.84 0.77
N GLY A 151 -18.87 -18.14 0.49
CA GLY A 151 -18.72 -19.23 1.48
C GLY A 151 -17.28 -19.66 1.68
N PHE A 152 -16.29 -18.89 1.20
CA PHE A 152 -14.87 -19.25 1.27
C PHE A 152 -14.39 -19.27 2.72
N GLN A 153 -13.60 -20.29 3.07
CA GLN A 153 -12.94 -20.35 4.38
C GLN A 153 -11.61 -19.58 4.40
N ASN A 154 -10.95 -19.47 3.24
CA ASN A 154 -9.66 -18.80 3.06
C ASN A 154 -9.35 -18.57 1.57
N LEU A 155 -8.20 -17.95 1.28
CA LEU A 155 -7.74 -17.62 -0.08
C LEU A 155 -6.62 -18.53 -0.60
N SER A 156 -6.47 -19.75 -0.05
CA SER A 156 -5.37 -20.67 -0.42
C SER A 156 -5.37 -21.12 -1.88
N PHE A 157 -6.48 -20.94 -2.60
CA PHE A 157 -6.56 -21.17 -4.04
C PHE A 157 -5.67 -20.21 -4.86
N LEU A 158 -5.23 -19.08 -4.28
CA LEU A 158 -4.22 -18.17 -4.83
C LEU A 158 -2.79 -18.63 -4.49
N THR A 159 -2.51 -19.91 -4.70
CA THR A 159 -1.34 -20.63 -4.15
C THR A 159 0.02 -20.04 -4.56
N ASN A 160 0.11 -19.42 -5.74
CA ASN A 160 1.37 -18.85 -6.25
C ASN A 160 1.37 -17.32 -6.30
N LEU A 161 0.35 -16.66 -5.74
CA LEU A 161 0.23 -15.20 -5.79
C LEU A 161 1.33 -14.56 -4.96
N ARG A 162 2.19 -13.75 -5.60
CA ARG A 162 3.38 -13.13 -5.01
C ARG A 162 3.25 -11.62 -4.87
N SER A 163 2.57 -10.97 -5.80
CA SER A 163 2.48 -9.53 -5.84
C SER A 163 1.06 -9.06 -6.13
N ILE A 164 0.60 -8.06 -5.38
CA ILE A 164 -0.61 -7.30 -5.66
C ILE A 164 -0.22 -5.82 -5.73
N VAL A 165 -0.51 -5.21 -6.87
CA VAL A 165 -0.27 -3.79 -7.12
C VAL A 165 -1.61 -3.09 -7.25
N GLY A 166 -1.90 -2.15 -6.36
CA GLY A 166 -3.10 -1.31 -6.41
C GLY A 166 -2.87 -0.02 -7.17
N ASP A 167 -3.90 0.43 -7.86
CA ASP A 167 -3.84 1.58 -8.76
C ASP A 167 -5.00 2.56 -8.62
N GLU A 168 -6.00 2.28 -7.77
CA GLU A 168 -7.14 3.19 -7.53
C GLU A 168 -6.74 4.45 -6.73
N PRO A 169 -7.59 5.50 -6.69
CA PRO A 169 -7.36 6.69 -5.89
C PRO A 169 -7.25 6.43 -4.38
N GLU A 170 -6.76 7.43 -3.65
CA GLU A 170 -6.67 7.43 -2.19
C GLU A 170 -7.99 7.00 -1.52
N GLY A 171 -7.88 6.13 -0.52
CA GLY A 171 -8.99 5.66 0.30
C GLY A 171 -9.81 4.49 -0.28
N VAL A 172 -9.55 4.07 -1.52
CA VAL A 172 -10.16 2.87 -2.10
C VAL A 172 -9.33 1.64 -1.73
N ALA A 173 -9.96 0.65 -1.08
CA ALA A 173 -9.29 -0.59 -0.72
C ALA A 173 -8.81 -1.33 -1.98
N THR A 174 -7.49 -1.53 -2.10
CA THR A 174 -6.89 -2.39 -3.11
C THR A 174 -7.29 -3.84 -2.91
N LEU A 175 -7.34 -4.28 -1.65
CA LEU A 175 -7.84 -5.60 -1.29
C LEU A 175 -9.02 -5.44 -0.35
N ASN A 176 -10.22 -5.71 -0.88
CA ASN A 176 -11.50 -5.54 -0.21
C ASN A 176 -12.17 -6.90 0.01
N ILE A 177 -12.16 -7.40 1.24
CA ILE A 177 -12.75 -8.67 1.65
C ILE A 177 -13.89 -8.38 2.61
N VAL A 178 -15.13 -8.49 2.12
CA VAL A 178 -16.32 -8.10 2.90
C VAL A 178 -17.41 -9.15 2.85
N ASP A 179 -18.18 -9.30 3.91
CA ASP A 179 -19.37 -10.17 3.96
C ASP A 179 -19.07 -11.64 3.59
N ASN A 180 -17.98 -12.19 4.15
CA ASN A 180 -17.57 -13.58 3.98
C ASN A 180 -17.63 -14.31 5.33
N PRO A 181 -18.83 -14.66 5.83
CA PRO A 181 -19.02 -15.08 7.22
C PRO A 181 -18.36 -16.41 7.57
N ASN A 182 -17.99 -17.23 6.57
CA ASN A 182 -17.29 -18.50 6.78
C ASN A 182 -15.76 -18.37 6.74
N MET A 183 -15.24 -17.18 6.43
CA MET A 183 -13.81 -16.95 6.24
C MET A 183 -13.09 -16.90 7.59
N THR A 184 -12.25 -17.87 7.88
CA THR A 184 -11.53 -18.01 9.15
C THR A 184 -10.03 -17.74 9.02
N ARG A 185 -9.48 -17.71 7.80
CA ARG A 185 -8.05 -17.51 7.55
C ARG A 185 -7.79 -16.71 6.28
N PHE A 186 -6.68 -15.97 6.25
CA PHE A 186 -6.20 -15.29 5.03
C PHE A 186 -5.53 -16.26 4.06
N SER A 187 -4.41 -16.89 4.45
CA SER A 187 -3.77 -18.03 3.75
C SER A 187 -3.24 -17.78 2.33
N ILE A 188 -2.67 -16.60 2.07
CA ILE A 188 -1.88 -16.35 0.85
C ILE A 188 -0.37 -16.43 1.18
N GLU A 189 0.13 -17.63 1.44
CA GLU A 189 1.49 -17.83 1.97
C GLU A 189 2.61 -17.41 0.99
N SER A 190 2.33 -17.36 -0.31
CA SER A 190 3.31 -16.99 -1.33
C SER A 190 3.47 -15.48 -1.52
N LEU A 191 2.65 -14.67 -0.85
CA LEU A 191 2.62 -13.22 -1.01
C LEU A 191 3.92 -12.60 -0.48
N LYS A 192 4.53 -11.73 -1.27
CA LYS A 192 5.82 -11.08 -0.99
C LYS A 192 5.79 -9.58 -1.14
N THR A 193 4.83 -9.06 -1.90
CA THR A 193 4.78 -7.64 -2.24
C THR A 193 3.33 -7.19 -2.25
N LEU A 194 3.04 -6.17 -1.44
CA LEU A 194 1.87 -5.31 -1.61
C LEU A 194 2.40 -3.92 -1.90
N TYR A 195 1.93 -3.34 -3.00
CA TYR A 195 2.40 -2.04 -3.44
C TYR A 195 1.23 -1.24 -3.98
N HIS A 196 1.24 0.06 -3.71
CA HIS A 196 0.27 0.98 -4.28
C HIS A 196 1.03 2.12 -4.94
N VAL A 197 0.61 2.46 -6.14
CA VAL A 197 1.41 3.26 -7.08
C VAL A 197 1.52 4.74 -6.70
N LYS A 198 0.57 5.24 -5.90
CA LYS A 198 0.47 6.66 -5.51
C LYS A 198 0.34 6.89 -4.01
N ASP A 199 0.14 5.84 -3.23
CA ASP A 199 -0.40 5.97 -1.88
C ASP A 199 -0.07 4.71 -1.05
N TRP A 200 -0.70 4.59 0.12
CA TRP A 200 -0.70 3.41 0.95
C TRP A 200 -1.47 2.26 0.30
N PHE A 201 -1.05 1.04 0.58
CA PHE A 201 -1.82 -0.13 0.17
C PHE A 201 -3.02 -0.29 1.09
N TYR A 202 -4.21 0.10 0.62
CA TYR A 202 -5.43 0.04 1.42
C TYR A 202 -6.02 -1.37 1.46
N MET A 203 -6.32 -1.85 2.65
CA MET A 203 -6.97 -3.12 2.90
C MET A 203 -8.26 -2.92 3.71
N ASN A 204 -9.28 -3.69 3.36
CA ASN A 204 -10.52 -3.74 4.12
C ASN A 204 -10.90 -5.21 4.35
N ILE A 205 -10.96 -5.62 5.60
CA ILE A 205 -11.41 -6.96 6.01
C ILE A 205 -12.51 -6.78 7.06
N GLN A 206 -13.75 -7.00 6.64
CA GLN A 206 -14.94 -6.70 7.43
C GLN A 206 -16.04 -7.75 7.22
N ASN A 207 -16.88 -7.99 8.24
CA ASN A 207 -17.98 -8.95 8.21
C ASN A 207 -17.51 -10.36 7.79
N VAL A 208 -16.34 -10.75 8.29
CA VAL A 208 -15.78 -12.11 8.18
C VAL A 208 -16.16 -12.93 9.42
N HIS A 209 -15.73 -14.20 9.49
CA HIS A 209 -16.01 -15.03 10.66
C HIS A 209 -15.42 -14.38 11.94
N PRO A 210 -16.09 -14.43 13.10
CA PRO A 210 -15.57 -13.86 14.35
C PRO A 210 -14.22 -14.43 14.81
N GLU A 211 -13.93 -15.67 14.43
CA GLU A 211 -12.64 -16.33 14.67
C GLU A 211 -11.64 -16.17 13.51
N PHE A 212 -11.91 -15.26 12.56
CA PHE A 212 -10.94 -14.94 11.52
C PHE A 212 -9.63 -14.51 12.17
N CYS A 213 -8.56 -15.25 11.85
CA CYS A 213 -7.28 -15.02 12.47
C CYS A 213 -6.16 -14.83 11.46
N LEU A 214 -5.23 -13.94 11.84
CA LEU A 214 -3.96 -13.74 11.17
C LEU A 214 -2.85 -14.40 11.98
N THR A 215 -1.95 -15.07 11.30
CA THR A 215 -0.72 -15.59 11.88
C THR A 215 0.25 -14.46 12.21
N MET A 216 1.23 -14.76 13.05
CA MET A 216 2.32 -13.83 13.36
C MET A 216 3.05 -13.41 12.08
N GLU A 217 3.33 -14.35 11.18
CA GLU A 217 4.01 -14.12 9.90
C GLU A 217 3.18 -13.25 8.95
N GLU A 218 1.87 -13.47 8.85
CA GLU A 218 0.97 -12.60 8.05
C GLU A 218 0.98 -11.16 8.59
N MET A 219 0.91 -10.97 9.91
CA MET A 219 0.97 -9.64 10.51
C MET A 219 2.34 -8.97 10.40
N GLN A 220 3.44 -9.72 10.53
CA GLN A 220 4.79 -9.19 10.27
C GLN A 220 4.88 -8.67 8.84
N PHE A 221 4.35 -9.42 7.87
CA PHE A 221 4.33 -8.99 6.49
C PHE A 221 3.56 -7.66 6.33
N PHE A 222 2.31 -7.59 6.81
CA PHE A 222 1.48 -6.38 6.70
C PHE A 222 2.06 -5.16 7.41
N THR A 223 2.81 -5.36 8.50
CA THR A 223 3.41 -4.27 9.28
C THR A 223 4.85 -3.92 8.85
N SER A 224 5.42 -4.67 7.91
CA SER A 224 6.72 -4.37 7.28
C SER A 224 6.62 -3.48 6.04
N ILE A 225 5.41 -3.32 5.50
CA ILE A 225 5.11 -2.57 4.29
C ILE A 225 4.09 -1.49 4.58
N ASN A 226 3.95 -0.51 3.68
CA ASN A 226 3.10 0.67 3.86
C ASN A 226 1.59 0.34 3.65
N THR A 227 1.06 -0.59 4.45
CA THR A 227 -0.34 -1.03 4.40
C THR A 227 -1.20 -0.21 5.36
N LYS A 228 -2.36 0.24 4.89
CA LYS A 228 -3.36 0.95 5.69
C LYS A 228 -4.65 0.13 5.72
N PHE A 229 -5.13 -0.19 6.91
CA PHE A 229 -6.39 -0.90 7.08
C PHE A 229 -7.52 0.11 7.29
N THR A 230 -8.53 0.08 6.43
CA THR A 230 -9.80 0.81 6.65
C THR A 230 -10.60 0.11 7.75
N ASN A 231 -10.72 -1.22 7.66
CA ASN A 231 -11.17 -2.08 8.75
C ASN A 231 -10.33 -3.36 8.76
N LEU A 232 -10.06 -3.88 9.97
CA LEU A 232 -9.45 -5.19 10.16
C LEU A 232 -10.14 -5.90 11.33
N GLN A 233 -11.09 -6.77 11.02
CA GLN A 233 -11.71 -7.66 12.00
C GLN A 233 -10.93 -8.98 12.06
N ALA A 234 -9.90 -9.03 12.90
CA ALA A 234 -9.05 -10.20 13.05
C ALA A 234 -8.54 -10.38 14.48
N VAL A 235 -8.26 -11.63 14.84
CA VAL A 235 -7.49 -12.00 16.03
C VAL A 235 -6.17 -12.66 15.62
N TYR A 236 -5.26 -12.89 16.57
CA TYR A 236 -4.10 -13.74 16.32
C TYR A 236 -4.48 -15.21 16.33
N CYS A 237 -3.97 -15.98 15.38
CA CYS A 237 -4.15 -17.43 15.39
C CYS A 237 -3.47 -18.04 16.62
N ASN A 238 -4.10 -19.06 17.23
CA ASN A 238 -3.54 -19.77 18.38
C ASN A 238 -2.43 -20.77 17.97
N ILE A 239 -1.34 -20.24 17.39
CA ILE A 239 -0.19 -21.00 16.91
C ILE A 239 1.06 -20.29 17.42
N THR A 240 1.83 -20.95 18.27
CA THR A 240 3.09 -20.40 18.81
C THR A 240 4.33 -20.96 18.12
N THR A 241 4.19 -22.09 17.42
CA THR A 241 5.27 -22.69 16.64
C THR A 241 5.50 -21.91 15.35
N ARG A 242 6.70 -21.39 15.17
CA ARG A 242 7.11 -20.65 13.98
C ARG A 242 7.90 -21.52 13.01
N LYS A 243 7.82 -21.20 11.72
CA LYS A 243 8.60 -21.90 10.66
C LYS A 243 10.11 -21.71 10.81
N ASP A 244 10.54 -20.59 11.39
CA ASP A 244 11.96 -20.24 11.63
C ASP A 244 12.52 -20.76 12.96
N ASN A 245 11.70 -21.45 13.77
CA ASN A 245 12.01 -21.93 15.11
C ASN A 245 12.41 -20.83 16.13
N GLN A 246 12.15 -19.55 15.82
CA GLN A 246 12.35 -18.48 16.79
C GLN A 246 11.35 -18.62 17.95
N LYS A 247 11.81 -18.30 19.16
CA LYS A 247 11.03 -18.52 20.37
C LYS A 247 9.93 -17.48 20.53
N THR A 248 8.72 -17.99 20.69
CA THR A 248 7.51 -17.23 21.03
C THR A 248 7.14 -17.43 22.49
N CYS A 249 6.85 -16.33 23.18
CA CYS A 249 6.54 -16.32 24.60
C CYS A 249 5.21 -15.59 24.83
N TYR A 250 4.41 -16.09 25.77
CA TYR A 250 3.30 -15.31 26.30
C TYR A 250 3.83 -14.37 27.38
N PHE A 251 3.40 -13.11 27.33
CA PHE A 251 3.76 -12.15 28.36
C PHE A 251 2.94 -12.41 29.63
N GLY A 252 3.64 -12.66 30.74
CA GLY A 252 3.05 -12.66 32.08
C GLY A 252 3.49 -11.43 32.88
N SER A 253 4.81 -11.29 33.07
CA SER A 253 5.46 -10.12 33.67
C SER A 253 6.90 -10.02 33.18
N MET A 254 7.54 -8.86 33.38
CA MET A 254 8.95 -8.66 33.05
C MET A 254 9.87 -9.62 33.82
N SER A 255 9.60 -9.88 35.10
CA SER A 255 10.39 -10.81 35.91
C SER A 255 10.37 -12.26 35.40
N THR A 256 9.24 -12.70 34.84
CA THR A 256 9.03 -14.07 34.34
C THR A 256 9.34 -14.26 32.86
N LEU A 257 9.44 -13.17 32.10
CA LEU A 257 9.71 -13.24 30.66
C LEU A 257 11.08 -13.91 30.41
N ASP A 258 11.16 -14.80 29.44
CA ASP A 258 12.39 -15.52 29.14
C ASP A 258 13.35 -14.64 28.31
N ASN A 259 14.63 -14.65 28.63
CA ASN A 259 15.65 -13.81 27.97
C ASN A 259 15.92 -14.21 26.51
N SER A 260 15.43 -15.36 26.05
CA SER A 260 15.57 -15.86 24.68
C SER A 260 14.33 -15.61 23.80
N CYS A 261 13.29 -14.94 24.33
CA CYS A 261 12.11 -14.60 23.55
C CYS A 261 12.46 -13.62 22.43
N VAL A 262 12.07 -13.95 21.20
CA VAL A 262 12.14 -13.04 20.06
C VAL A 262 10.77 -12.46 19.75
N HIS A 263 9.74 -13.28 20.00
CA HIS A 263 8.34 -13.00 19.73
C HIS A 263 7.57 -13.01 21.05
N VAL A 264 6.79 -11.97 21.32
CA VAL A 264 6.00 -11.87 22.55
C VAL A 264 4.53 -11.66 22.22
N ILE A 265 3.66 -12.53 22.74
CA ILE A 265 2.21 -12.40 22.62
C ILE A 265 1.66 -11.84 23.94
N GLY A 266 0.89 -10.75 23.87
CA GLY A 266 0.21 -10.16 25.02
C GLY A 266 0.47 -8.67 25.19
N ARG A 267 -0.12 -8.11 26.26
CA ARG A 267 0.04 -6.69 26.62
C ARG A 267 1.26 -6.54 27.52
N VAL A 268 2.36 -6.08 26.94
CA VAL A 268 3.63 -5.85 27.63
C VAL A 268 3.55 -4.55 28.43
N PHE A 269 3.83 -4.64 29.72
CA PHE A 269 3.87 -3.51 30.64
C PHE A 269 5.23 -3.46 31.33
N VAL A 270 5.86 -2.28 31.33
CA VAL A 270 7.09 -1.98 32.06
C VAL A 270 6.74 -0.85 33.03
N GLY A 271 6.67 -1.19 34.32
CA GLY A 271 6.32 -0.27 35.39
C GLY A 271 7.46 -0.01 36.38
N PRO A 272 7.15 0.67 37.51
CA PRO A 272 8.11 0.87 38.57
C PRO A 272 8.66 -0.46 39.11
N GLY A 273 9.97 -0.62 39.15
CA GLY A 273 10.67 -1.82 39.58
C GLY A 273 11.03 -2.79 38.46
N ASP A 274 10.42 -2.64 37.27
CA ASP A 274 10.73 -3.48 36.10
C ASP A 274 12.00 -3.05 35.36
N GLU A 275 12.59 -1.89 35.71
CA GLU A 275 13.80 -1.36 35.09
C GLU A 275 14.97 -2.35 35.18
N SER A 276 15.01 -3.17 36.23
CA SER A 276 16.01 -4.23 36.41
C SER A 276 15.90 -5.37 35.40
N TYR A 277 14.77 -5.50 34.69
CA TYR A 277 14.49 -6.56 33.74
C TYR A 277 14.52 -6.10 32.27
N ILE A 278 14.79 -4.82 31.97
CA ILE A 278 14.72 -4.29 30.59
C ILE A 278 15.74 -4.95 29.65
N GLY A 279 16.81 -5.55 30.18
CA GLY A 279 17.77 -6.33 29.39
C GLY A 279 17.13 -7.50 28.62
N LYS A 280 15.94 -7.94 29.02
CA LYS A 280 15.16 -8.98 28.32
C LYS A 280 14.63 -8.54 26.95
N PHE A 281 14.54 -7.24 26.71
CA PHE A 281 14.18 -6.71 25.39
C PHE A 281 15.30 -6.79 24.36
N SER A 282 16.53 -7.12 24.78
CA SER A 282 17.68 -7.21 23.87
C SER A 282 17.49 -8.23 22.74
N THR A 283 16.58 -9.20 22.85
CA THR A 283 16.26 -10.16 21.78
C THR A 283 14.88 -9.98 21.18
N ILE A 284 14.01 -9.20 21.81
CA ILE A 284 12.60 -9.07 21.43
C ILE A 284 12.51 -8.20 20.17
N GLN A 285 11.93 -8.77 19.11
CA GLN A 285 11.74 -8.09 17.83
C GLN A 285 10.27 -7.76 17.57
N TYR A 286 9.34 -8.60 18.05
CA TYR A 286 7.92 -8.44 17.74
C TYR A 286 7.06 -8.62 18.98
N ILE A 287 6.12 -7.69 19.17
CA ILE A 287 5.06 -7.77 20.19
C ILE A 287 3.71 -7.87 19.48
N TYR A 288 3.04 -9.00 19.64
CA TYR A 288 1.67 -9.26 19.18
C TYR A 288 0.70 -8.87 20.29
N GLY A 289 0.47 -7.57 20.40
CA GLY A 289 -0.26 -6.92 21.47
C GLY A 289 0.15 -5.46 21.59
N SER A 290 0.28 -4.97 22.82
CA SER A 290 0.65 -3.58 23.11
C SER A 290 1.92 -3.51 23.97
N LEU A 291 2.63 -2.39 23.89
CA LEU A 291 3.74 -2.03 24.77
C LEU A 291 3.38 -0.76 25.55
N THR A 292 3.46 -0.81 26.87
CA THR A 292 3.27 0.36 27.74
C THR A 292 4.44 0.48 28.70
N ILE A 293 5.12 1.63 28.68
CA ILE A 293 6.19 1.98 29.61
C ILE A 293 5.67 3.15 30.44
N GLN A 294 5.51 2.92 31.74
CA GLN A 294 4.81 3.87 32.58
C GLN A 294 5.40 4.02 33.97
N ASN A 295 5.48 5.26 34.46
CA ASN A 295 5.93 5.59 35.82
C ASN A 295 7.35 5.07 36.13
N THR A 296 8.22 4.95 35.14
CA THR A 296 9.59 4.43 35.29
C THR A 296 10.59 5.56 35.51
N THR A 297 11.79 5.20 35.98
CA THR A 297 12.95 6.11 36.04
C THR A 297 13.87 5.98 34.82
N LEU A 298 13.41 5.35 33.74
CA LEU A 298 14.19 5.16 32.52
C LEU A 298 14.47 6.51 31.84
N SER A 299 15.70 6.69 31.36
CA SER A 299 16.09 7.88 30.59
C SER A 299 16.13 7.67 29.08
N SER A 300 16.16 6.41 28.63
CA SER A 300 16.31 6.05 27.22
C SER A 300 15.54 4.77 26.87
N LEU A 301 15.04 4.68 25.63
CA LEU A 301 14.46 3.49 25.04
C LEU A 301 15.47 2.60 24.30
N SER A 302 16.77 2.87 24.38
CA SER A 302 17.83 2.10 23.69
C SER A 302 17.81 0.58 23.96
N PHE A 303 17.26 0.13 25.09
CA PHE A 303 17.05 -1.30 25.37
C PHE A 303 16.05 -1.98 24.41
N LEU A 304 15.25 -1.20 23.67
CA LEU A 304 14.33 -1.63 22.63
C LEU A 304 14.95 -1.60 21.22
N ALA A 305 16.27 -1.46 21.08
CA ALA A 305 16.90 -1.31 19.76
C ALA A 305 16.50 -2.39 18.75
N ASN A 306 16.27 -3.64 19.17
CA ASN A 306 15.85 -4.73 18.28
C ASN A 306 14.32 -4.79 18.02
N LEU A 307 13.52 -4.02 18.74
CA LEU A 307 12.08 -4.01 18.58
C LEU A 307 11.71 -3.45 17.20
N THR A 308 11.20 -4.34 16.35
CA THR A 308 10.84 -4.05 14.97
C THR A 308 9.36 -3.69 14.83
N ASN A 309 8.47 -4.33 15.60
CA ASN A 309 7.04 -4.01 15.52
C ASN A 309 6.25 -4.30 16.79
N VAL A 310 5.19 -3.52 16.98
CA VAL A 310 4.13 -3.73 17.97
C VAL A 310 2.79 -3.66 17.27
N ALA A 311 2.04 -4.78 17.28
CA ALA A 311 0.80 -4.91 16.54
C ALA A 311 -0.33 -5.44 17.43
N LEU A 312 -1.26 -4.56 17.78
CA LEU A 312 -2.43 -4.82 18.60
C LEU A 312 -3.64 -5.13 17.70
N LEU A 313 -4.05 -6.40 17.68
CA LEU A 313 -5.30 -6.84 17.04
C LEU A 313 -6.45 -6.85 18.05
N ASN A 314 -7.69 -6.69 17.56
CA ASN A 314 -8.92 -6.80 18.35
C ASN A 314 -9.03 -5.84 19.55
N ASP A 315 -8.43 -4.65 19.43
CA ASP A 315 -8.50 -3.56 20.41
C ASP A 315 -8.29 -2.23 19.68
N THR A 316 -8.80 -1.14 20.24
CA THR A 316 -8.67 0.24 19.73
C THR A 316 -7.74 1.09 20.57
N GLY A 317 -7.15 0.54 21.63
CA GLY A 317 -6.10 1.18 22.40
C GLY A 317 -4.81 1.39 21.59
N PRO A 318 -3.85 2.19 22.09
CA PRO A 318 -2.59 2.38 21.41
C PRO A 318 -1.73 1.12 21.38
N ALA A 319 -0.98 0.95 20.29
CA ALA A 319 0.02 -0.10 20.19
C ALA A 319 1.19 0.18 21.14
N ILE A 320 1.65 1.43 21.21
CA ILE A 320 2.77 1.86 22.04
C ILE A 320 2.38 3.07 22.88
N GLN A 321 2.68 3.02 24.19
CA GLN A 321 2.40 4.08 25.14
C GLN A 321 3.63 4.37 26.02
N LEU A 322 4.05 5.63 26.06
CA LEU A 322 5.06 6.15 26.97
C LEU A 322 4.37 7.14 27.90
N LEU A 323 4.16 6.78 29.17
CA LEU A 323 3.29 7.53 30.08
C LEU A 323 4.00 7.87 31.39
N ASN A 324 4.04 9.15 31.75
CA ASN A 324 4.52 9.59 33.07
C ASN A 324 5.93 9.08 33.42
N ASN A 325 6.90 9.12 32.48
CA ASN A 325 8.31 8.80 32.76
C ASN A 325 9.12 10.10 32.71
N PRO A 326 9.25 10.85 33.83
CA PRO A 326 9.75 12.23 33.80
C PRO A 326 11.21 12.37 33.36
N SER A 327 11.99 11.30 33.45
CA SER A 327 13.40 11.27 33.03
C SER A 327 13.61 10.77 31.60
N LEU A 328 12.56 10.28 30.94
CA LEU A 328 12.64 9.67 29.61
C LEU A 328 12.71 10.76 28.55
N SER A 329 13.93 11.06 28.10
CA SER A 329 14.21 12.07 27.06
C SER A 329 14.61 11.45 25.73
N ASP A 330 15.32 10.32 25.76
CA ASP A 330 15.72 9.60 24.54
C ASP A 330 14.70 8.50 24.20
N ILE A 331 13.84 8.81 23.23
CA ILE A 331 12.78 7.90 22.78
C ILE A 331 13.08 7.21 21.44
N TYR A 332 14.32 7.27 20.96
CA TYR A 332 14.67 6.73 19.65
C TYR A 332 14.44 5.20 19.55
N LEU A 333 13.82 4.75 18.46
CA LEU A 333 13.49 3.34 18.20
C LEU A 333 14.06 2.87 16.86
N GLU A 334 15.33 2.46 16.86
CA GLU A 334 16.15 2.21 15.65
C GLU A 334 15.45 1.40 14.54
N ASN A 335 14.84 0.26 14.87
CA ASN A 335 14.33 -0.70 13.89
C ASN A 335 12.80 -0.67 13.71
N MET A 336 12.12 0.36 14.23
CA MET A 336 10.65 0.38 14.21
C MET A 336 10.09 0.44 12.78
N ALA A 337 9.23 -0.52 12.46
CA ALA A 337 8.47 -0.58 11.21
C ALA A 337 7.12 0.18 11.37
N PHE A 338 5.99 -0.37 10.93
CA PHE A 338 4.68 0.27 11.06
C PHE A 338 3.89 -0.34 12.25
N PRO A 339 3.90 0.25 13.45
CA PRO A 339 3.05 -0.20 14.55
C PRO A 339 1.58 -0.25 14.12
N PHE A 340 0.86 -1.24 14.62
CA PHE A 340 -0.55 -1.43 14.27
C PHE A 340 -1.46 -1.40 15.49
N SER A 341 -2.55 -0.63 15.37
CA SER A 341 -3.76 -0.71 16.18
C SER A 341 -4.93 -0.22 15.29
N ALA A 342 -6.14 -0.74 15.54
CA ALA A 342 -7.36 -0.28 14.88
C ALA A 342 -7.80 1.11 15.37
N GLY A 343 -7.27 1.57 16.52
CA GLY A 343 -7.55 2.88 17.08
C GLY A 343 -6.90 4.03 16.30
N PRO A 344 -7.38 5.26 16.52
CA PRO A 344 -6.81 6.46 15.88
C PRO A 344 -5.41 6.79 16.39
N ASN A 345 -5.09 6.39 17.62
CA ASN A 345 -3.85 6.75 18.30
C ASN A 345 -2.99 5.50 18.49
N ARG A 346 -2.06 5.25 17.57
CA ARG A 346 -1.19 4.05 17.62
C ARG A 346 0.01 4.23 18.54
N PHE A 347 0.58 5.43 18.58
CA PHE A 347 1.71 5.80 19.41
C PHE A 347 1.32 7.00 20.28
N VAL A 348 1.36 6.84 21.61
CA VAL A 348 1.01 7.89 22.57
C VAL A 348 2.17 8.19 23.49
N ILE A 349 2.49 9.47 23.64
CA ILE A 349 3.52 9.98 24.54
C ILE A 349 2.87 11.04 25.43
N ARG A 350 2.90 10.84 26.76
CA ARG A 350 2.26 11.77 27.69
C ARG A 350 3.03 11.91 28.99
N ASN A 351 3.23 13.15 29.44
CA ASN A 351 3.85 13.48 30.73
C ASN A 351 5.24 12.84 30.94
N ASN A 352 6.03 12.68 29.88
CA ASN A 352 7.44 12.27 29.99
C ASN A 352 8.33 13.53 30.13
N ASP A 353 9.63 13.43 29.85
CA ASP A 353 10.50 14.62 29.85
C ASP A 353 9.87 15.72 28.95
N PRO A 354 9.71 16.96 29.46
CA PRO A 354 9.04 18.03 28.71
C PRO A 354 9.81 18.44 27.44
N ASN A 355 11.10 18.11 27.35
CA ASN A 355 11.99 18.49 26.25
C ASN A 355 12.27 17.33 25.27
N ILE A 356 11.43 16.27 25.24
CA ILE A 356 11.55 15.18 24.26
C ILE A 356 11.61 15.73 22.83
N PHE A 357 10.81 16.74 22.53
CA PHE A 357 10.80 17.43 21.24
C PHE A 357 11.07 18.91 21.48
N GLU A 358 12.06 19.45 20.78
CA GLU A 358 12.39 20.88 20.81
C GLU A 358 11.33 21.73 20.09
N ASP A 359 10.75 21.18 19.01
CA ASP A 359 9.75 21.83 18.18
C ASP A 359 8.81 20.81 17.49
N THR A 360 7.86 21.32 16.71
CA THR A 360 6.96 20.51 15.88
C THR A 360 7.70 19.66 14.84
N TYR A 361 8.82 20.16 14.30
CA TYR A 361 9.61 19.48 13.29
C TYR A 361 10.31 18.24 13.85
N ALA A 362 10.84 18.31 15.07
CA ALA A 362 11.41 17.17 15.79
C ALA A 362 10.37 16.07 16.01
N CYS A 363 9.14 16.44 16.41
CA CYS A 363 8.04 15.47 16.55
C CYS A 363 7.65 14.85 15.21
N GLN A 364 7.53 15.65 14.14
CA GLN A 364 7.22 15.15 12.80
C GLN A 364 8.31 14.19 12.27
N ASN A 365 9.58 14.51 12.51
CA ASN A 365 10.69 13.63 12.17
C ASN A 365 10.62 12.31 12.92
N TYR A 366 10.31 12.36 14.22
CA TYR A 366 10.10 11.15 15.01
C TYR A 366 8.90 10.34 14.50
N GLN A 367 7.79 11.00 14.16
CA GLN A 367 6.61 10.38 13.56
C GLN A 367 6.94 9.62 12.27
N ASN A 368 7.80 10.21 11.42
CA ASN A 368 8.33 9.55 10.22
C ASN A 368 9.27 8.37 10.57
N GLN A 369 10.11 8.53 11.60
CA GLN A 369 11.03 7.51 12.09
C GLN A 369 10.29 6.26 12.56
N VAL A 370 9.21 6.42 13.35
CA VAL A 370 8.39 5.31 13.85
C VAL A 370 7.23 4.93 12.92
N ARG A 371 7.15 5.59 11.75
CA ARG A 371 6.17 5.33 10.67
C ARG A 371 4.73 5.24 11.15
N SER A 372 4.38 6.07 12.12
CA SER A 372 3.06 6.07 12.76
C SER A 372 2.74 7.46 13.26
N ALA A 373 1.46 7.83 13.22
CA ALA A 373 0.99 9.03 13.89
C ALA A 373 1.34 8.99 15.39
N VAL A 374 1.83 10.12 15.90
CA VAL A 374 2.26 10.30 17.30
C VAL A 374 1.34 11.33 17.95
N LEU A 375 0.70 10.92 19.04
CA LEU A 375 -0.06 11.80 19.91
C LEU A 375 0.82 12.21 21.11
N TYR A 376 1.30 13.43 21.10
CA TYR A 376 2.18 13.99 22.14
C TYR A 376 1.40 14.95 23.05
N ASN A 377 1.28 14.62 24.34
CA ASN A 377 0.56 15.40 25.35
C ASN A 377 -0.87 15.81 24.95
N GLY A 378 -1.53 15.00 24.10
CA GLY A 378 -2.91 15.23 23.66
C GLY A 378 -3.05 15.98 22.33
N GLY A 379 -1.95 16.50 21.76
CA GLY A 379 -1.91 17.07 20.42
C GLY A 379 -1.18 16.15 19.42
N ASP A 380 -1.46 16.32 18.14
CA ASP A 380 -0.60 15.75 17.09
C ASP A 380 0.68 16.58 16.91
N CYS A 381 1.64 16.05 16.17
CA CYS A 381 2.91 16.76 15.92
C CYS A 381 2.77 18.07 15.10
N SER A 382 1.61 18.34 14.48
CA SER A 382 1.35 19.59 13.75
C SER A 382 0.79 20.70 14.65
N MET A 383 0.18 20.34 15.78
CA MET A 383 -0.47 21.25 16.72
C MET A 383 0.21 21.24 18.10
N MET A 384 1.50 20.91 18.19
CA MET A 384 2.19 20.91 19.48
C MET A 384 2.19 22.31 20.07
N LEU A 385 1.53 22.46 21.22
CA LEU A 385 1.66 23.65 22.05
C LEU A 385 3.04 23.58 22.73
N LEU A 386 3.99 24.35 22.23
CA LEU A 386 5.30 24.46 22.84
C LEU A 386 5.16 25.12 24.23
N PRO A 387 5.97 24.74 25.23
CA PRO A 387 5.83 25.25 26.59
C PRO A 387 6.01 26.77 26.78
N ASN A 388 6.21 27.58 25.73
CA ASN A 388 6.45 29.02 25.83
C ASN A 388 5.93 29.83 24.62
N GLU A 389 4.72 29.58 24.12
CA GLU A 389 4.01 30.59 23.30
C GLU A 389 2.96 31.28 24.18
N ASP A 390 3.40 32.34 24.84
CA ASP A 390 2.51 33.33 25.45
C ASP A 390 1.81 34.10 24.32
N ASN A 391 0.50 34.26 24.43
CA ASN A 391 -0.40 34.75 23.37
C ASN A 391 0.02 36.15 22.87
N GLY A 392 0.49 36.24 21.63
CA GLY A 392 0.59 37.49 20.87
C GLY A 392 -0.30 37.39 19.64
N GLU A 393 -1.43 38.08 19.66
CA GLU A 393 -2.28 38.29 18.47
C GLU A 393 -1.46 39.04 17.40
N GLU A 394 -1.33 38.48 16.20
CA GLU A 394 -0.87 39.21 15.01
C GLU A 394 -1.95 39.18 13.92
N GLU A 395 -2.31 40.39 13.48
CA GLU A 395 -3.32 40.70 12.46
C GLU A 395 -2.99 40.09 11.08
N VAL A 396 -4.04 39.67 10.39
CA VAL A 396 -4.03 39.24 8.99
C VAL A 396 -3.99 40.48 8.09
N ASP A 397 -3.07 40.52 7.12
CA ASP A 397 -3.15 41.45 5.99
C ASP A 397 -2.98 40.72 4.64
N GLU A 398 -3.84 41.09 3.69
CA GLU A 398 -4.05 40.47 2.38
C GLU A 398 -3.09 40.95 1.27
N ALA A 399 -2.96 40.07 0.25
CA ALA A 399 -2.75 40.32 -1.19
C ALA A 399 -1.32 40.48 -1.78
N SER A 400 -1.01 39.63 -2.77
CA SER A 400 -0.96 40.02 -4.21
C SER A 400 -0.38 38.92 -5.12
N THR A 401 -1.13 38.58 -6.17
CA THR A 401 -0.78 37.69 -7.30
C THR A 401 0.00 38.41 -8.42
N ARG A 402 0.93 37.71 -9.10
CA ARG A 402 1.35 38.05 -10.48
C ARG A 402 1.72 36.81 -11.30
N ALA A 403 1.14 36.75 -12.51
CA ALA A 403 1.41 35.75 -13.55
C ALA A 403 2.35 36.31 -14.63
N GLU A 404 3.18 35.47 -15.24
CA GLU A 404 3.93 35.76 -16.48
C GLU A 404 3.65 34.71 -17.56
N LYS A 405 3.45 35.20 -18.80
CA LYS A 405 3.28 34.43 -20.03
C LYS A 405 4.57 34.46 -20.85
N SER A 406 4.91 33.34 -21.49
CA SER A 406 5.94 33.25 -22.54
C SER A 406 5.34 32.66 -23.82
N THR A 407 5.68 33.22 -24.98
CA THR A 407 5.25 32.82 -26.32
C THR A 407 6.43 32.30 -27.14
N TYR A 408 6.26 31.18 -27.85
CA TYR A 408 7.22 30.70 -28.86
C TYR A 408 6.48 30.24 -30.12
N ARG A 409 7.03 30.54 -31.30
CA ARG A 409 6.50 30.18 -32.64
C ARG A 409 7.36 29.07 -33.28
N PRO A 410 6.78 28.10 -34.01
CA PRO A 410 7.57 27.20 -34.84
C PRO A 410 7.58 27.61 -36.33
N LYS A 411 8.68 27.29 -37.01
CA LYS A 411 8.85 27.29 -38.48
C LYS A 411 8.59 25.87 -39.03
N ALA A 412 8.01 25.78 -40.23
CA ALA A 412 7.74 24.54 -40.96
C ALA A 412 8.95 24.05 -41.77
N PHE A 413 9.05 22.72 -42.06
CA PHE A 413 9.22 22.14 -43.41
C PHE A 413 9.35 20.59 -43.49
N VAL A 414 8.78 20.04 -44.60
CA VAL A 414 8.97 18.78 -45.39
C VAL A 414 8.62 17.38 -44.82
N VAL A 415 7.91 16.60 -45.66
CA VAL A 415 7.35 15.22 -45.53
C VAL A 415 8.11 14.21 -46.42
N LEU A 416 8.19 12.92 -46.03
CA LEU A 416 8.09 11.65 -46.83
C LEU A 416 8.28 10.39 -45.90
N PRO A 417 7.79 9.16 -46.22
CA PRO A 417 6.92 8.38 -45.32
C PRO A 417 7.45 7.02 -44.80
N SER A 418 7.05 6.66 -43.57
CA SER A 418 6.74 5.28 -43.13
C SER A 418 6.06 5.32 -41.75
N LEU A 419 4.76 4.98 -41.68
CA LEU A 419 3.90 5.28 -40.53
C LEU A 419 4.08 4.31 -39.34
N VAL A 420 4.23 4.87 -38.14
CA VAL A 420 3.89 4.23 -36.86
C VAL A 420 2.76 5.04 -36.23
N LEU A 421 1.58 4.44 -36.05
CA LEU A 421 0.45 5.10 -35.42
C LEU A 421 0.49 4.85 -33.91
N ILE A 422 0.85 5.86 -33.13
CA ILE A 422 0.56 5.93 -31.68
C ILE A 422 -0.48 7.01 -31.49
N THR A 423 -1.62 6.63 -30.90
CA THR A 423 -2.70 7.57 -30.60
C THR A 423 -2.54 8.01 -29.15
N LEU A 424 -2.26 9.30 -28.95
CA LEU A 424 -2.26 9.97 -27.66
C LEU A 424 -3.58 10.74 -27.53
N LEU A 425 -4.42 10.33 -26.58
CA LEU A 425 -5.59 11.09 -26.16
C LEU A 425 -5.13 12.04 -25.05
N CYS A 426 -4.78 13.27 -25.44
CA CYS A 426 -4.41 14.36 -24.54
C CYS A 426 -5.59 15.32 -24.41
N PHE A 427 -5.88 15.80 -23.21
CA PHE A 427 -6.89 16.83 -22.96
C PHE A 427 -6.29 18.23 -22.94
#